data_AF-X1RUD6-F1
#
_entry.id   AF-X1RUD6-F1
#
_cell.length_a   1.000
_cell.length_b   1.000
_cell.length_c   1.000
_cell.angle_alpha   90.00
_cell.angle_beta   90.00
_cell.angle_gamma   90.00
#
_symmetry.space_group_name_H-M   'P 1'
#
loop_
_entity.id
_entity.type
_entity.pdbx_description
1 polymer ?
#
loop_
_entity_poly.entity_id
_entity_poly.type
_entity_poly.pdbx_seq_one_letter_code
_entity_poly.pdbx_strand_id
1 'polypeptide(L)'
;TCLTQGIAWGLNIQEYALSPSFIIVRELYGRLPLYHIDLYRLGHIEEIAELGLDDYLYGNGVCVVEWAEKGLNILPAEHLLIQINYLSDTERSFQLKPSGKRYVKIATQLEDFSPNL
;
A
#
# COMPACT_ATOMS: atom_id res chain seq x y z
N THR A 1 3.29 -1.76 -9.83
CA THR A 1 2.14 -0.92 -10.24
C THR A 1 2.50 0.56 -10.05
N CYS A 2 1.76 1.52 -10.65
CA CYS A 2 2.24 2.92 -10.79
C CYS A 2 2.51 3.62 -9.44
N LEU A 3 1.52 3.65 -8.53
CA LEU A 3 1.69 4.30 -7.23
C LEU A 3 2.80 3.62 -6.39
N THR A 4 2.81 2.28 -6.36
CA THR A 4 3.82 1.52 -5.63
C THR A 4 5.23 1.77 -6.17
N GLN A 5 5.39 1.97 -7.49
CA GLN A 5 6.68 2.34 -8.08
C GLN A 5 7.15 3.71 -7.59
N GLY A 6 6.24 4.71 -7.51
CA GLY A 6 6.55 6.01 -6.94
C GLY A 6 7.00 5.93 -5.47
N ILE A 7 6.31 5.10 -4.67
CA ILE A 7 6.70 4.82 -3.28
C ILE A 7 8.09 4.17 -3.22
N ALA A 8 8.36 3.17 -4.08
CA ALA A 8 9.64 2.49 -4.14
C ALA A 8 10.80 3.48 -4.41
N TRP A 9 10.62 4.39 -5.37
CA TRP A 9 11.60 5.45 -5.65
C TRP A 9 11.82 6.38 -4.44
N GLY A 10 10.76 6.77 -3.72
CA GLY A 10 10.87 7.57 -2.49
C GLY A 10 11.56 6.82 -1.32
N LEU A 11 11.66 5.49 -1.42
CA LEU A 11 12.43 4.64 -0.52
C LEU A 11 13.84 4.35 -1.04
N ASN A 12 14.30 5.00 -2.12
CA ASN A 12 15.60 4.77 -2.78
C ASN A 12 15.78 3.36 -3.38
N ILE A 13 14.69 2.66 -3.71
CA ILE A 13 14.73 1.37 -4.39
C ILE A 13 14.96 1.62 -5.88
N GLN A 14 16.01 1.00 -6.44
CA GLN A 14 16.37 1.14 -7.86
C GLN A 14 15.63 0.15 -8.77
N GLU A 15 15.11 -0.93 -8.19
CA GLU A 15 14.39 -1.98 -8.90
C GLU A 15 12.95 -1.55 -9.24
N TYR A 16 12.39 -2.19 -10.27
CA TYR A 16 10.99 -2.02 -10.59
C TYR A 16 10.10 -2.79 -9.62
N ALA A 17 9.11 -2.10 -9.04
CA ALA A 17 8.03 -2.68 -8.25
C ALA A 17 6.99 -3.36 -9.15
N LEU A 18 7.40 -4.48 -9.75
CA LEU A 18 6.55 -5.33 -10.56
C LEU A 18 5.41 -5.88 -9.71
N SER A 19 4.19 -5.88 -10.27
CA SER A 19 3.01 -6.39 -9.57
C SER A 19 3.26 -7.83 -9.08
N PRO A 20 3.00 -8.12 -7.78
CA PRO A 20 3.20 -9.43 -7.22
C PRO A 20 1.96 -10.30 -7.35
N SER A 21 0.99 -10.00 -8.24
CA SER A 21 -0.29 -10.73 -8.27
C SER A 21 -0.14 -12.27 -8.24
N PHE A 22 0.94 -12.85 -8.79
CA PHE A 22 1.18 -14.31 -8.83
C PHE A 22 1.94 -14.86 -7.62
N ILE A 23 2.77 -14.02 -6.98
CA ILE A 23 3.61 -14.41 -5.84
C ILE A 23 3.07 -13.86 -4.51
N ILE A 24 2.00 -13.07 -4.57
CA ILE A 24 1.27 -12.38 -3.49
C ILE A 24 2.10 -11.30 -2.80
N VAL A 25 3.33 -11.62 -2.39
CA VAL A 25 4.26 -10.70 -1.71
C VAL A 25 5.54 -10.57 -2.51
N ARG A 26 6.02 -9.34 -2.65
CA ARG A 26 7.36 -9.01 -3.16
C ARG A 26 8.07 -8.11 -2.16
N GLU A 27 9.28 -8.49 -1.81
CA GLU A 27 10.17 -7.68 -0.99
C GLU A 27 11.14 -6.90 -1.87
N LEU A 28 11.33 -5.63 -1.56
CA LEU A 28 12.28 -4.75 -2.22
C LEU A 28 13.03 -3.96 -1.14
N TYR A 29 14.33 -3.74 -1.34
CA TYR A 29 15.17 -3.15 -0.30
C TYR A 29 15.79 -1.82 -0.74
N GLY A 30 15.59 -0.81 0.09
CA GLY A 30 16.18 0.53 -0.06
C GLY A 30 16.50 1.12 1.30
N ARG A 31 16.15 2.40 1.51
CA ARG A 31 16.26 3.07 2.82
C ARG A 31 15.41 2.37 3.90
N LEU A 32 14.26 1.81 3.50
CA LEU A 32 13.45 0.88 4.30
C LEU A 32 13.04 -0.29 3.38
N PRO A 33 12.83 -1.50 3.93
CA PRO A 33 12.17 -2.58 3.19
C PRO A 33 10.78 -2.14 2.73
N LEU A 34 10.43 -2.45 1.48
CA LEU A 34 9.10 -2.31 0.92
C LEU A 34 8.51 -3.71 0.72
N TYR A 35 7.39 -3.97 1.37
CA TYR A 35 6.60 -5.19 1.22
C TYR A 35 5.41 -4.87 0.31
N HIS A 36 5.55 -5.20 -0.97
CA HIS A 36 4.48 -5.03 -1.94
C HIS A 36 3.60 -6.29 -1.93
N ILE A 37 2.36 -6.14 -1.50
CA ILE A 37 1.38 -7.21 -1.32
C ILE A 37 0.23 -6.98 -2.30
N ASP A 38 -0.24 -8.02 -2.99
CA ASP A 38 -1.38 -7.94 -3.91
C ASP A 38 -2.36 -9.09 -3.62
N LEU A 39 -3.55 -8.72 -3.14
CA LEU A 39 -4.60 -9.66 -2.73
C LEU A 39 -5.59 -9.98 -3.86
N TYR A 40 -5.37 -9.48 -5.09
CA TYR A 40 -6.30 -9.62 -6.21
C TYR A 40 -6.76 -11.06 -6.45
N ARG A 41 -5.87 -12.04 -6.27
CA ARG A 41 -6.16 -13.45 -6.56
C ARG A 41 -6.87 -14.22 -5.46
N LEU A 42 -6.93 -13.66 -4.26
CA LEU A 42 -7.50 -14.35 -3.11
C LEU A 42 -9.02 -14.20 -3.13
N GLY A 43 -9.72 -15.31 -2.97
CA GLY A 43 -11.19 -15.37 -3.06
C GLY A 43 -11.86 -15.17 -1.71
N HIS A 44 -11.20 -15.58 -0.64
CA HIS A 44 -11.77 -15.71 0.69
C HIS A 44 -10.82 -15.13 1.75
N ILE A 45 -11.38 -14.55 2.81
CA ILE A 45 -10.60 -13.89 3.86
C ILE A 45 -9.75 -14.90 4.66
N GLU A 46 -10.20 -16.14 4.74
CA GLU A 46 -9.51 -17.26 5.37
C GLU A 46 -8.17 -17.55 4.67
N GLU A 47 -8.14 -17.51 3.33
CA GLU A 47 -6.89 -17.68 2.56
C GLU A 47 -5.87 -16.60 2.93
N ILE A 48 -6.33 -15.37 3.15
CA ILE A 48 -5.45 -14.25 3.50
C ILE A 48 -4.92 -14.40 4.93
N ALA A 49 -5.75 -14.88 5.86
CA ALA A 49 -5.33 -15.15 7.24
C ALA A 49 -4.27 -16.26 7.31
N GLU A 50 -4.34 -17.25 6.42
CA GLU A 50 -3.37 -18.36 6.34
C GLU A 50 -2.02 -17.96 5.71
N LEU A 51 -1.92 -16.81 5.03
CA LEU A 51 -0.68 -16.35 4.40
C LEU A 51 0.44 -15.98 5.40
N GLY A 52 0.11 -15.77 6.68
CA GLY A 52 1.10 -15.37 7.68
C GLY A 52 1.72 -14.01 7.39
N LEU A 53 0.90 -13.00 7.05
CA LEU A 53 1.39 -11.67 6.68
C LEU A 53 1.93 -10.84 7.86
N ASP A 54 1.79 -11.32 9.09
CA ASP A 54 2.11 -10.58 10.32
C ASP A 54 3.57 -10.11 10.38
N ASP A 55 4.51 -10.93 9.92
CA ASP A 55 5.94 -10.58 9.89
C ASP A 55 6.23 -9.34 9.01
N TYR A 56 5.42 -9.14 7.96
CA TYR A 56 5.50 -7.96 7.10
C TYR A 56 4.72 -6.79 7.71
N LEU A 57 3.46 -7.02 8.09
CA LEU A 57 2.51 -6.00 8.56
C LEU A 57 2.98 -5.32 9.85
N TYR A 58 3.63 -6.08 10.73
CA TYR A 58 4.18 -5.60 12.00
C TYR A 58 5.71 -5.54 12.01
N GLY A 59 6.33 -5.71 10.83
CA GLY A 59 7.77 -5.61 10.63
C GLY A 59 8.30 -4.18 10.62
N ASN A 60 9.58 -4.03 10.24
CA ASN A 60 10.30 -2.74 10.26
C ASN A 60 10.26 -2.01 8.89
N GLY A 61 9.42 -2.48 7.96
CA GLY A 61 9.31 -1.95 6.60
C GLY A 61 8.07 -1.08 6.37
N VAL A 62 7.82 -0.81 5.09
CA VAL A 62 6.58 -0.19 4.61
C VAL A 62 5.80 -1.25 3.83
N CYS A 63 4.56 -1.51 4.23
CA CYS A 63 3.65 -2.36 3.46
C CYS A 63 2.83 -1.53 2.48
N VAL A 64 2.75 -1.97 1.22
CA VAL A 64 1.79 -1.47 0.23
C VAL A 64 0.92 -2.64 -0.19
N VAL A 65 -0.35 -2.61 0.21
CA VAL A 65 -1.31 -3.69 -0.02
C VAL A 65 -2.31 -3.26 -1.10
N GLU A 66 -2.26 -3.91 -2.26
CA GLU A 66 -3.25 -3.76 -3.32
C GLU A 66 -4.45 -4.69 -3.08
N TRP A 67 -5.63 -4.27 -3.52
CA TRP A 67 -6.90 -4.98 -3.29
C TRP A 67 -7.17 -5.24 -1.79
N ALA A 68 -6.75 -4.29 -0.95
CA ALA A 68 -6.84 -4.37 0.52
C ALA A 68 -8.28 -4.57 1.03
N GLU A 69 -9.29 -4.14 0.27
CA GLU A 69 -10.72 -4.35 0.58
C GLU A 69 -11.08 -5.82 0.82
N LYS A 70 -10.32 -6.75 0.24
CA LYS A 70 -10.52 -8.20 0.45
C LYS A 70 -10.12 -8.67 1.86
N GLY A 71 -9.29 -7.90 2.56
CA GLY A 71 -8.70 -8.27 3.85
C GLY A 71 -8.78 -7.19 4.91
N LEU A 72 -9.63 -6.15 4.78
CA LEU A 72 -9.64 -5.02 5.73
C LEU A 72 -9.81 -5.43 7.20
N ASN A 73 -10.52 -6.53 7.48
CA ASN A 73 -10.75 -6.99 8.85
C ASN A 73 -9.52 -7.66 9.50
N ILE A 74 -8.53 -8.06 8.71
CA ILE A 74 -7.29 -8.72 9.19
C ILE A 74 -6.06 -7.82 9.04
N LEU A 75 -6.14 -6.76 8.22
CA LEU A 75 -5.10 -5.76 8.11
C LEU A 75 -5.02 -4.92 9.40
N PRO A 76 -3.87 -4.27 9.68
CA PRO A 76 -3.71 -3.46 10.88
C PRO A 76 -4.78 -2.37 10.99
N ALA A 77 -5.32 -2.18 12.20
CA ALA A 77 -6.36 -1.19 12.47
C ALA A 77 -5.91 0.25 12.16
N GLU A 78 -4.62 0.55 12.36
CA GLU A 78 -4.00 1.79 11.93
C GLU A 78 -3.31 1.62 10.57
N HIS A 79 -3.76 2.39 9.58
CA HIS A 79 -3.24 2.37 8.21
C HIS A 79 -3.62 3.67 7.48
N LEU A 80 -3.03 3.91 6.30
CA LEU A 80 -3.52 4.92 5.36
C LEU A 80 -4.20 4.19 4.20
N LEU A 81 -5.53 4.25 4.16
CA LEU A 81 -6.28 3.69 3.03
C LEU A 81 -6.28 4.71 1.89
N ILE A 82 -5.84 4.28 0.70
CA ILE A 82 -5.77 5.10 -0.50
C ILE A 82 -6.76 4.54 -1.51
N GLN A 83 -7.80 5.30 -1.84
CA GLN A 83 -8.73 4.95 -2.90
C GLN A 83 -8.40 5.74 -4.16
N ILE A 84 -8.21 5.03 -5.27
CA ILE A 84 -7.85 5.61 -6.55
C ILE A 84 -9.02 5.40 -7.50
N ASN A 85 -9.66 6.49 -7.94
CA ASN A 85 -10.78 6.40 -8.88
C ASN A 85 -10.33 6.84 -10.28
N TYR A 86 -10.87 6.15 -11.28
CA TYR A 86 -10.74 6.54 -12.68
C TYR A 86 -11.61 7.77 -12.98
N LEU A 87 -11.03 8.81 -13.59
CA LEU A 87 -11.77 9.98 -14.08
C LEU A 87 -11.75 10.05 -15.62
N SER A 88 -10.57 9.91 -16.21
CA SER A 88 -10.35 9.92 -17.66
C SER A 88 -9.08 9.13 -18.00
N ASP A 89 -8.71 9.00 -19.27
CA ASP A 89 -7.52 8.23 -19.67
C ASP A 89 -6.24 8.71 -18.97
N THR A 90 -6.13 10.02 -18.71
CA THR A 90 -4.95 10.66 -18.11
C THR A 90 -5.16 11.16 -16.69
N GLU A 91 -6.37 11.07 -16.12
CA GLU A 91 -6.67 11.62 -14.80
C GLU A 91 -7.21 10.55 -13.84
N ARG A 92 -6.78 10.66 -12.58
CA ARG A 92 -7.23 9.84 -11.45
C ARG A 92 -7.50 10.76 -10.28
N SER A 93 -8.53 10.47 -9.48
CA SER A 93 -8.68 11.09 -8.16
C SER A 93 -8.17 10.16 -7.08
N PHE A 94 -7.55 10.73 -6.07
CA PHE A 94 -7.05 10.02 -4.90
C PHE A 94 -7.83 10.49 -3.67
N GLN A 95 -8.36 9.55 -2.90
CA GLN A 95 -8.95 9.83 -1.60
C GLN A 95 -8.12 9.14 -0.53
N LEU A 96 -7.57 9.95 0.38
CA LEU A 96 -6.80 9.47 1.53
C LEU A 96 -7.72 9.33 2.75
N LYS A 97 -7.71 8.15 3.36
CA LYS A 97 -8.49 7.83 4.57
C LYS A 97 -7.53 7.32 5.65
N PRO A 98 -6.91 8.23 6.41
CA PRO A 98 -6.01 7.84 7.49
C PRO A 98 -6.78 7.25 8.68
N SER A 99 -6.26 6.17 9.26
CA SER A 99 -6.68 5.60 10.54
C SER A 99 -5.48 5.56 11.48
N GLY A 100 -5.60 6.12 12.68
CA GLY A 100 -4.51 6.20 13.66
C GLY A 100 -3.69 7.49 13.58
N LYS A 101 -3.11 7.91 14.73
CA LYS A 101 -2.44 9.21 14.87
C LYS A 101 -1.26 9.39 13.90
N ARG A 102 -0.52 8.31 13.65
CA ARG A 102 0.61 8.30 12.72
C ARG A 102 0.16 8.65 11.30
N TYR A 103 -0.90 8.00 10.82
CA TYR A 103 -1.35 8.14 9.44
C TYR A 103 -2.11 9.44 9.21
N VAL A 104 -2.80 9.97 10.23
CA VAL A 104 -3.36 11.33 10.17
C VAL A 104 -2.25 12.36 9.95
N LYS A 105 -1.16 12.25 10.72
CA LYS A 105 0.00 13.15 10.54
C LYS A 105 0.59 13.04 9.13
N ILE A 106 0.71 11.84 8.59
CA ILE A 106 1.21 11.62 7.22
C ILE A 106 0.26 12.28 6.20
N ALA A 107 -1.05 12.07 6.31
CA ALA A 107 -2.03 12.65 5.38
C ALA A 107 -1.98 14.18 5.38
N THR A 108 -1.93 14.81 6.55
CA THR A 108 -1.78 16.28 6.65
C THR A 108 -0.49 16.77 6.02
N GLN A 109 0.64 16.07 6.24
CA GLN A 109 1.92 16.44 5.61
C GLN A 109 1.88 16.34 4.08
N LEU A 110 1.08 15.43 3.51
CA LEU A 110 0.90 15.31 2.07
C LEU A 110 0.03 16.43 1.50
N GLU A 111 -1.02 16.83 2.23
CA GLU A 111 -1.87 17.99 1.87
C GLU A 111 -1.07 19.29 1.88
N ASP A 112 -0.24 19.50 2.90
CA ASP A 112 0.65 20.67 2.99
C ASP A 112 1.67 20.73 1.84
N PHE A 113 2.07 19.57 1.31
CA PHE A 113 3.01 19.47 0.19
C PHE A 113 2.35 19.79 -1.16
N SER A 114 1.02 19.75 -1.24
CA SER A 114 0.26 19.96 -2.46
C SER A 114 -1.05 20.70 -2.15
N PRO A 115 -0.98 22.00 -1.79
CA PRO A 115 -2.13 22.77 -1.28
C PRO A 115 -3.28 22.97 -2.29
N ASN A 116 -3.19 22.41 -3.51
CA ASN A 116 -4.15 22.57 -4.60
C ASN A 116 -4.40 21.27 -5.40
N LEU A 117 -4.40 20.11 -4.75
CA LEU A 117 -5.04 18.90 -5.31
C LEU A 117 -6.52 18.86 -4.91
#